data_AF-A0A7J4QSM4-F1
#
_entry.id   AF-A0A7J4QSM4-F1
#
_cell.length_a   1.000
_cell.length_b   1.000
_cell.length_c   1.000
_cell.angle_alpha   90.00
_cell.angle_beta   90.00
_cell.angle_gamma   90.00
#
_symmetry.space_group_name_H-M   'P 1'
#
loop_
_entity.id
_entity.type
_entity.pdbx_description
1 polymer ?
#
loop_
_entity_poly.entity_id
_entity_poly.type
_entity_poly.pdbx_seq_one_letter_code
_entity_poly.pdbx_strand_id
1 'polypeptide(L)'
;MGRLRVLFGQLIALSIVVFVTANAQFGAIAPEMIEGAGNQKYDMSRMSEPDCAPLFDRLEELIADGSETNCLVPPGEWSGLDFFMMGPSLFILLSGRIKIARVGTKKDRFYKTAFSAGVVLFSIAVLDRMGVLPTQVNSNGLAALIPIAVAPWVVQILLALVGSLLMMGPKYWEAEAITQAGESIGKRREAAHHFRQKYGSVSTPLHARAGSNQRINRSRLLQRDSRLHMGRGAGKGIKVYATCPFCNGGGCEKCDFKGTL
;
A
#
# COMPACT_ATOMS: atom_id res chain seq x y z
N MET A 1 -15.83 -9.66 12.94
CA MET A 1 -15.93 -8.18 13.10
C MET A 1 -14.89 -7.40 12.28
N GLY A 2 -13.59 -7.78 12.27
CA GLY A 2 -12.55 -6.99 11.57
C GLY A 2 -12.79 -6.73 10.06
N ARG A 3 -13.24 -7.74 9.31
CA ARG A 3 -13.49 -7.63 7.86
C ARG A 3 -14.64 -6.67 7.50
N LEU A 4 -15.61 -6.52 8.39
CA LEU A 4 -16.78 -5.67 8.19
C LEU A 4 -16.45 -4.19 8.43
N ARG A 5 -15.62 -3.90 9.45
CA ARG A 5 -15.08 -2.56 9.70
C ARG A 5 -14.19 -2.05 8.54
N VAL A 6 -13.35 -2.94 7.99
CA VAL A 6 -12.52 -2.61 6.83
C VAL A 6 -13.37 -2.30 5.59
N LEU A 7 -14.44 -3.07 5.37
CA LEU A 7 -15.36 -2.83 4.26
C LEU A 7 -16.09 -1.48 4.40
N PHE A 8 -16.58 -1.15 5.60
CA PHE A 8 -17.17 0.16 5.86
C PHE A 8 -16.18 1.31 5.62
N GLY A 9 -14.95 1.19 6.11
CA GLY A 9 -13.91 2.20 5.86
C GLY A 9 -13.61 2.39 4.38
N GLN A 10 -13.60 1.30 3.59
CA GLN A 10 -13.40 1.38 2.14
C GLN A 10 -14.59 2.02 1.42
N LEU A 11 -15.82 1.76 1.84
CA LEU A 11 -17.00 2.40 1.26
C LEU A 11 -17.02 3.91 1.51
N ILE A 12 -16.71 4.33 2.74
CA ILE A 12 -16.62 5.76 3.10
C ILE A 12 -15.49 6.44 2.32
N ALA A 13 -14.32 5.80 2.22
CA ALA A 13 -13.22 6.34 1.44
C ALA A 13 -13.57 6.46 -0.05
N LEU A 14 -14.28 5.46 -0.60
CA LEU A 14 -14.74 5.50 -1.99
C LEU A 14 -15.76 6.64 -2.21
N SER A 15 -16.71 6.83 -1.30
CA SER A 15 -17.69 7.91 -1.42
C SER A 15 -17.05 9.28 -1.36
N ILE A 16 -16.05 9.49 -0.49
CA ILE A 16 -15.30 10.76 -0.41
C ILE A 16 -14.58 11.03 -1.74
N VAL A 17 -13.90 10.03 -2.31
CA VAL A 17 -13.19 10.19 -3.59
C VAL A 17 -14.16 10.53 -4.73
N VAL A 18 -15.30 9.85 -4.79
CA VAL A 18 -16.34 10.13 -5.80
C VAL A 18 -16.91 11.54 -5.62
N PHE A 19 -17.19 11.94 -4.39
CA PHE A 19 -17.71 13.28 -4.09
C PHE A 19 -16.73 14.39 -4.49
N VAL A 20 -15.47 14.27 -4.08
CA VAL A 20 -14.43 15.27 -4.42
C VAL A 20 -14.20 15.34 -5.92
N THR A 21 -14.14 14.19 -6.61
CA THR A 21 -13.98 14.18 -8.07
C THR A 21 -15.20 14.75 -8.81
N ALA A 22 -16.42 14.44 -8.36
CA ALA A 22 -17.64 15.01 -8.91
C ALA A 22 -17.70 16.53 -8.74
N ASN A 23 -17.31 17.06 -7.57
CA ASN A 23 -17.24 18.49 -7.34
C ASN A 23 -16.12 19.15 -8.15
N ALA A 24 -14.87 18.69 -7.99
CA ALA A 24 -13.71 19.35 -8.55
C ALA A 24 -13.62 19.24 -10.08
N GLN A 25 -13.94 18.08 -10.65
CA GLN A 25 -13.78 17.84 -12.09
C GLN A 25 -14.99 18.28 -12.90
N PHE A 26 -16.20 18.08 -12.37
CA PHE A 26 -17.44 18.27 -13.13
C PHE A 26 -18.31 19.41 -12.59
N GLY A 27 -18.01 19.96 -11.40
CA GLY A 27 -18.88 20.97 -10.78
C GLY A 27 -20.29 20.45 -10.51
N ALA A 28 -20.47 19.12 -10.43
CA ALA A 28 -21.81 18.50 -10.39
C ALA A 28 -22.46 18.56 -9.00
N ILE A 29 -21.72 19.03 -7.99
CA ILE A 29 -22.14 19.02 -6.59
C ILE A 29 -22.70 20.38 -6.15
N ALA A 30 -22.15 21.50 -6.63
CA ALA A 30 -22.69 22.82 -6.29
C ALA A 30 -24.16 23.03 -6.73
N PRO A 31 -24.60 22.65 -7.95
CA PRO A 31 -25.99 22.90 -8.38
C PRO A 31 -27.03 22.07 -7.63
N GLU A 32 -26.63 20.97 -6.98
CA GLU A 32 -27.52 20.14 -6.16
C GLU A 32 -27.66 20.67 -4.73
N MET A 33 -26.75 21.55 -4.28
CA MET A 33 -26.72 22.08 -2.92
C MET A 33 -27.04 23.58 -2.84
N ILE A 34 -26.85 24.32 -3.93
CA ILE A 34 -26.96 25.78 -3.99
C ILE A 34 -27.79 26.14 -5.23
N GLU A 35 -28.93 26.78 -5.03
CA GLU A 35 -29.75 27.26 -6.14
C GLU A 35 -29.03 28.38 -6.91
N GLY A 36 -28.99 28.28 -8.24
CA GLY A 36 -28.37 29.29 -9.10
C GLY A 36 -26.85 29.18 -9.30
N ALA A 37 -26.15 28.24 -8.64
CA ALA A 37 -24.70 28.06 -8.78
C ALA A 37 -24.23 27.58 -10.17
N GLY A 38 -25.14 27.01 -10.98
CA GLY A 38 -24.81 26.46 -12.30
C GLY A 38 -23.80 25.30 -12.24
N ASN A 39 -23.09 25.06 -13.35
CA ASN A 39 -22.04 24.01 -13.42
C ASN A 39 -20.70 24.51 -12.86
N GLN A 40 -20.72 25.13 -11.68
CA GLN A 40 -19.53 25.59 -10.99
C GLN A 40 -19.16 24.66 -9.84
N LYS A 41 -17.90 24.64 -9.48
CA LYS A 41 -17.40 23.89 -8.33
C LYS A 41 -17.54 24.76 -7.09
N TYR A 42 -18.04 24.18 -6.01
CA TYR A 42 -17.98 24.82 -4.69
C TYR A 42 -16.57 24.68 -4.09
N ASP A 43 -15.93 25.80 -3.76
CA ASP A 43 -14.62 25.78 -3.11
C ASP A 43 -14.75 25.52 -1.61
N MET A 44 -14.53 24.26 -1.24
CA MET A 44 -14.59 23.81 0.15
C MET A 44 -13.60 24.54 1.05
N SER A 45 -12.51 25.12 0.51
CA SER A 45 -11.53 25.86 1.31
C SER A 45 -12.11 27.14 1.92
N ARG A 46 -13.19 27.67 1.31
CA ARG A 46 -13.89 28.88 1.74
C ARG A 46 -15.05 28.58 2.70
N MET A 47 -15.29 27.32 3.06
CA MET A 47 -16.41 26.93 3.94
C MET A 47 -16.36 27.57 5.34
N SER A 48 -15.21 28.09 5.76
CA SER A 48 -15.08 28.85 7.02
C SER A 48 -15.48 30.33 6.90
N GLU A 49 -15.65 30.84 5.68
CA GLU A 49 -16.10 32.21 5.45
C GLU A 49 -17.62 32.29 5.68
N PRO A 50 -18.11 33.35 6.36
CA PRO A 50 -19.52 33.45 6.73
C PRO A 50 -20.45 33.47 5.52
N ASP A 51 -19.98 33.99 4.38
CA ASP A 51 -20.75 34.08 3.14
C ASP A 51 -20.78 32.75 2.36
N CYS A 52 -19.82 31.85 2.62
CA CYS A 52 -19.75 30.52 2.00
C CYS A 52 -20.11 29.40 2.99
N ALA A 53 -20.54 29.72 4.21
CA ALA A 53 -20.79 28.73 5.26
C ALA A 53 -22.03 27.86 4.96
N PRO A 54 -22.09 26.63 5.52
CA PRO A 54 -23.21 25.72 5.31
C PRO A 54 -24.51 26.25 5.91
N LEU A 55 -25.36 26.74 5.02
CA LEU A 55 -26.79 27.04 5.08
C LEU A 55 -27.20 27.66 3.73
N PHE A 56 -26.22 28.21 2.99
CA PHE A 56 -26.27 28.75 1.62
C PHE A 56 -27.31 29.85 1.34
N ASP A 57 -28.27 30.10 2.23
CA ASP A 57 -29.30 31.15 2.08
C ASP A 57 -28.72 32.50 1.67
N ARG A 58 -27.62 32.91 2.31
CA ARG A 58 -26.95 34.18 2.00
C ARG A 58 -26.20 34.15 0.67
N LEU A 59 -25.64 33.01 0.31
CA LEU A 59 -24.93 32.80 -0.94
C LEU A 59 -25.90 32.80 -2.13
N GLU A 60 -27.07 32.20 -1.97
CA GLU A 60 -28.14 32.18 -2.97
C GLU A 60 -28.70 33.58 -3.22
N GLU A 61 -28.88 34.38 -2.17
CA GLU A 61 -29.27 35.80 -2.29
C GLU A 61 -28.21 36.60 -3.05
N LEU A 62 -26.92 36.40 -2.73
CA LEU A 62 -25.80 37.06 -3.41
C LEU A 62 -25.69 36.66 -4.89
N ILE A 63 -25.98 35.40 -5.22
CA ILE A 63 -26.03 34.89 -6.60
C ILE A 63 -27.22 35.49 -7.35
N ALA A 64 -28.40 35.58 -6.70
CA ALA A 64 -29.60 36.17 -7.26
C ALA A 64 -29.43 37.67 -7.57
N ASP A 65 -28.69 38.40 -6.73
CA ASP A 65 -28.32 39.80 -6.93
C ASP A 65 -27.23 40.00 -8.00
N GLY A 66 -26.65 38.93 -8.53
CA GLY A 66 -25.59 38.97 -9.55
C GLY A 66 -24.24 39.47 -9.02
N SER A 67 -24.02 39.37 -7.71
CA SER A 67 -22.75 39.77 -7.10
C SER A 67 -21.65 38.73 -7.33
N GLU A 68 -20.40 39.17 -7.49
CA GLU A 68 -19.26 38.26 -7.64
C GLU A 68 -18.94 37.60 -6.29
N THR A 69 -19.14 36.29 -6.20
CA THR A 69 -18.83 35.50 -5.00
C THR A 69 -17.61 34.61 -5.23
N ASN A 70 -16.64 34.64 -4.31
CA ASN A 70 -15.43 33.80 -4.35
C ASN A 70 -15.66 32.35 -3.88
N CYS A 71 -16.90 31.97 -3.56
CA CYS A 71 -17.25 30.62 -3.07
C CYS A 71 -17.34 29.58 -4.20
N LEU A 72 -17.51 30.04 -5.43
CA LEU A 72 -17.66 29.20 -6.62
C LEU A 72 -16.47 29.40 -7.56
N VAL A 73 -15.94 28.29 -8.06
CA VAL A 73 -14.73 28.23 -8.89
C VAL A 73 -15.07 27.43 -10.16
N PRO A 74 -14.44 27.71 -11.31
CA PRO A 74 -14.65 26.91 -12.51
C PRO A 74 -14.33 25.42 -12.29
N PRO A 75 -15.08 24.50 -12.92
CA PRO A 75 -14.78 23.08 -12.86
C PRO A 75 -13.43 22.79 -13.53
N GLY A 76 -12.68 21.84 -12.97
CA GLY A 76 -11.32 21.47 -13.40
C GLY A 76 -10.20 22.12 -12.59
N GLU A 77 -10.52 23.10 -11.74
CA GLU A 77 -9.56 23.67 -10.79
C GLU A 77 -9.55 22.89 -9.47
N TRP A 78 -8.39 22.39 -9.08
CA TRP A 78 -8.21 21.59 -7.87
C TRP A 78 -7.65 22.45 -6.73
N SER A 79 -8.35 22.47 -5.61
CA SER A 79 -7.94 23.20 -4.40
C SER A 79 -7.12 22.28 -3.47
N GLY A 80 -6.32 22.88 -2.58
CA GLY A 80 -5.56 22.14 -1.58
C GLY A 80 -6.44 21.26 -0.69
N LEU A 81 -7.66 21.71 -0.37
CA LEU A 81 -8.59 20.94 0.46
C LEU A 81 -9.15 19.71 -0.27
N ASP A 82 -9.30 19.76 -1.60
CA ASP A 82 -9.71 18.60 -2.41
C ASP A 82 -8.66 17.47 -2.30
N PHE A 83 -7.38 17.82 -2.43
CA PHE A 83 -6.28 16.87 -2.25
C PHE A 83 -6.19 16.35 -0.81
N PHE A 84 -6.46 17.22 0.17
CA PHE A 84 -6.44 16.85 1.58
C PHE A 84 -7.57 15.85 1.93
N MET A 85 -8.75 15.97 1.33
CA MET A 85 -9.85 15.02 1.52
C MET A 85 -9.67 13.74 0.70
N MET A 86 -9.19 13.87 -0.54
CA MET A 86 -9.01 12.74 -1.45
C MET A 86 -7.80 11.87 -1.08
N GLY A 87 -6.69 12.45 -0.61
CA GLY A 87 -5.43 11.76 -0.35
C GLY A 87 -5.53 10.63 0.70
N PRO A 88 -6.00 10.92 1.93
CA PRO A 88 -6.22 9.90 2.96
C PRO A 88 -7.22 8.83 2.52
N SER A 89 -8.26 9.23 1.78
CA SER A 89 -9.27 8.32 1.24
C SER A 89 -8.66 7.35 0.22
N LEU A 90 -7.84 7.84 -0.70
CA LEU A 90 -7.06 6.99 -1.61
C LEU A 90 -6.13 6.07 -0.84
N PHE A 91 -5.46 6.58 0.19
CA PHE A 91 -4.58 5.78 1.03
C PHE A 91 -5.32 4.61 1.67
N ILE A 92 -6.52 4.84 2.23
CA ILE A 92 -7.35 3.78 2.81
C ILE A 92 -7.74 2.74 1.75
N LEU A 93 -8.18 3.17 0.57
CA LEU A 93 -8.53 2.28 -0.55
C LEU A 93 -7.33 1.42 -1.01
N LEU A 94 -6.14 2.01 -1.01
CA LEU A 94 -4.90 1.38 -1.46
C LEU A 94 -4.21 0.53 -0.37
N SER A 95 -4.44 0.82 0.91
CA SER A 95 -3.74 0.26 2.07
C SER A 95 -3.82 -1.26 2.22
N GLY A 96 -4.74 -1.94 1.52
CA GLY A 96 -4.82 -3.41 1.46
C GLY A 96 -4.39 -4.03 0.12
N ARG A 97 -4.21 -3.21 -0.93
CA ARG A 97 -3.89 -3.65 -2.30
C ARG A 97 -2.41 -3.45 -2.63
N ILE A 98 -1.80 -2.39 -2.08
CA ILE A 98 -0.37 -2.13 -2.21
C ILE A 98 0.36 -3.03 -1.21
N LYS A 99 0.62 -4.27 -1.60
CA LYS A 99 1.64 -5.07 -0.94
C LYS A 99 2.99 -4.47 -1.33
N ILE A 100 3.54 -3.59 -0.48
CA ILE A 100 4.94 -3.20 -0.57
C ILE A 100 5.73 -4.51 -0.65
N ALA A 101 6.48 -4.71 -1.73
CA ALA A 101 7.17 -5.96 -1.98
C ALA A 101 8.27 -6.14 -0.92
N ARG A 102 7.91 -6.78 0.20
CA ARG A 102 8.83 -6.99 1.34
C ARG A 102 10.01 -7.90 0.99
N VAL A 103 9.90 -8.71 -0.08
CA VAL A 103 10.94 -9.66 -0.50
C VAL A 103 10.97 -9.80 -2.04
N GLY A 104 12.17 -9.92 -2.62
CA GLY A 104 12.39 -10.25 -4.04
C GLY A 104 12.77 -9.07 -4.94
N THR A 105 12.85 -9.32 -6.25
CA THR A 105 13.36 -8.37 -7.28
C THR A 105 12.62 -7.03 -7.37
N LYS A 106 11.35 -6.99 -6.93
CA LYS A 106 10.56 -5.75 -6.85
C LYS A 106 11.06 -4.79 -5.76
N LYS A 107 11.65 -5.33 -4.67
CA LYS A 107 12.30 -4.57 -3.61
C LYS A 107 13.51 -3.82 -4.15
N ASP A 108 14.35 -4.54 -4.89
CA ASP A 108 15.57 -3.99 -5.49
C ASP A 108 15.24 -2.89 -6.51
N ARG A 109 14.16 -3.07 -7.28
CA ARG A 109 13.68 -2.04 -8.21
C ARG A 109 13.18 -0.80 -7.47
N PHE A 110 12.41 -0.94 -6.40
CA PHE A 110 11.96 0.18 -5.57
C PHE A 110 13.14 0.96 -4.96
N TYR A 111 14.16 0.27 -4.45
CA TYR A 111 15.34 0.93 -3.89
C TYR A 111 16.20 1.61 -4.95
N LYS A 112 16.35 1.00 -6.13
CA LYS A 112 17.04 1.65 -7.26
C LYS A 112 16.30 2.92 -7.68
N THR A 113 14.96 2.89 -7.73
CA THR A 113 14.16 4.08 -8.05
C THR A 113 14.20 5.14 -6.94
N ALA A 114 14.18 4.73 -5.67
CA ALA A 114 14.28 5.63 -4.53
C ALA A 114 15.67 6.30 -4.48
N PHE A 115 16.73 5.53 -4.70
CA PHE A 115 18.09 6.04 -4.78
C PHE A 115 18.26 7.01 -5.96
N SER A 116 17.77 6.66 -7.16
CA SER A 116 17.82 7.58 -8.30
C SER A 116 17.02 8.85 -8.05
N ALA A 117 15.84 8.75 -7.42
CA ALA A 117 15.06 9.91 -7.04
C ALA A 117 15.79 10.77 -5.98
N GLY A 118 16.45 10.14 -5.01
CA GLY A 118 17.28 10.82 -4.02
C GLY A 118 18.45 11.58 -4.65
N VAL A 119 19.14 10.97 -5.62
CA VAL A 119 20.18 11.64 -6.44
C VAL A 119 19.65 12.85 -7.16
N VAL A 120 18.50 12.72 -7.82
CA VAL A 120 17.87 13.83 -8.53
C VAL A 120 17.51 14.96 -7.55
N LEU A 121 16.82 14.67 -6.46
CA LEU A 121 16.42 15.67 -5.47
C LEU A 121 17.64 16.36 -4.84
N PHE A 122 18.66 15.61 -4.45
CA PHE A 122 19.88 16.19 -3.90
C PHE A 122 20.61 17.07 -4.92
N SER A 123 20.70 16.63 -6.19
CA SER A 123 21.31 17.43 -7.25
C SER A 123 20.53 18.72 -7.51
N ILE A 124 19.19 18.68 -7.45
CA ILE A 124 18.33 19.87 -7.57
C ILE A 124 18.61 20.83 -6.41
N ALA A 125 18.71 20.35 -5.16
CA ALA A 125 19.03 21.21 -4.02
C ALA A 125 20.41 21.90 -4.14
N VAL A 126 21.40 21.20 -4.71
CA VAL A 126 22.74 21.78 -4.97
C VAL A 126 22.69 22.79 -6.12
N LEU A 127 22.03 22.44 -7.24
CA LEU A 127 21.84 23.35 -8.38
C LEU A 127 21.08 24.62 -7.97
N ASP A 128 20.16 24.50 -7.00
CA ASP A 128 19.37 25.61 -6.47
C ASP A 128 20.28 26.62 -5.74
N ARG A 129 21.26 26.12 -4.98
CA ARG A 129 22.28 26.99 -4.37
C ARG A 129 23.12 27.74 -5.39
N MET A 130 23.42 27.06 -6.50
CA MET A 130 24.25 27.57 -7.59
C MET A 130 23.48 28.55 -8.50
N GLY A 131 22.16 28.74 -8.28
CA GLY A 131 21.34 29.68 -9.06
C GLY A 131 21.12 29.26 -10.51
N VAL A 132 21.34 27.98 -10.83
CA VAL A 132 21.27 27.46 -12.22
C VAL A 132 19.85 27.06 -12.60
N LEU A 133 18.93 26.92 -11.63
CA LEU A 133 17.54 26.53 -11.89
C LEU A 133 16.67 27.71 -12.36
N PRO A 134 15.72 27.44 -13.28
CA PRO A 134 14.69 28.41 -13.64
C PRO A 134 13.85 28.77 -12.41
N THR A 135 13.37 30.01 -12.36
CA THR A 135 12.67 30.61 -11.22
C THR A 135 11.48 29.80 -10.70
N GLN A 136 10.86 28.98 -11.56
CA GLN A 136 9.72 28.11 -11.24
C GLN A 136 10.10 26.89 -10.37
N VAL A 137 11.34 26.41 -10.47
CA VAL A 137 11.83 25.21 -9.77
C VAL A 137 12.80 25.56 -8.64
N ASN A 138 13.13 26.84 -8.52
CA ASN A 138 14.00 27.37 -7.47
C ASN A 138 13.26 27.36 -6.11
N SER A 139 13.99 27.29 -5.00
CA SER A 139 13.44 27.40 -3.64
C SER A 139 12.52 28.62 -3.44
N ASN A 140 12.76 29.72 -4.14
CA ASN A 140 11.86 30.88 -4.14
C ASN A 140 10.49 30.59 -4.79
N GLY A 141 10.49 29.85 -5.91
CA GLY A 141 9.26 29.46 -6.61
C GLY A 141 8.47 28.39 -5.83
N LEU A 142 9.17 27.42 -5.23
CA LEU A 142 8.53 26.43 -4.37
C LEU A 142 7.98 27.04 -3.06
N ALA A 143 8.70 27.99 -2.46
CA ALA A 143 8.22 28.68 -1.26
C ALA A 143 6.95 29.51 -1.52
N ALA A 144 6.82 30.10 -2.71
CA ALA A 144 5.62 30.83 -3.12
C ALA A 144 4.39 29.93 -3.33
N LEU A 145 4.59 28.62 -3.54
CA LEU A 145 3.51 27.65 -3.74
C LEU A 145 2.97 27.07 -2.43
N ILE A 146 3.73 27.21 -1.33
CA ILE A 146 3.32 26.74 -0.02
C ILE A 146 2.52 27.87 0.66
N PRO A 147 1.27 27.63 1.12
CA PRO A 147 0.41 28.65 1.72
C PRO A 147 0.86 29.10 3.13
N ILE A 148 2.10 28.80 3.51
CA ILE A 148 2.74 29.17 4.78
C ILE A 148 3.98 29.98 4.41
N ALA A 149 4.26 31.07 5.13
CA ALA A 149 5.46 31.87 4.93
C ALA A 149 6.72 31.07 5.31
N VAL A 150 7.17 30.21 4.40
CA VAL A 150 8.36 29.38 4.58
C VAL A 150 9.52 30.08 3.90
N ALA A 151 10.60 30.28 4.66
CA ALA A 151 11.80 30.88 4.10
C ALA A 151 12.41 29.93 3.04
N PRO A 152 12.86 30.43 1.87
CA PRO A 152 13.35 29.60 0.76
C PRO A 152 14.47 28.61 1.15
N TRP A 153 15.37 29.03 2.05
CA TRP A 153 16.44 28.17 2.56
C TRP A 153 15.94 26.92 3.30
N VAL A 154 14.75 26.99 3.93
CA VAL A 154 14.14 25.84 4.62
C VAL A 154 13.69 24.80 3.61
N VAL A 155 13.07 25.23 2.52
CA VAL A 155 12.66 24.34 1.41
C VAL A 155 13.89 23.65 0.82
N GLN A 156 14.98 24.38 0.65
CA GLN A 156 16.24 23.84 0.15
C GLN A 156 16.83 22.76 1.08
N ILE A 157 16.92 23.03 2.38
CA ILE A 157 17.43 22.06 3.37
C ILE A 157 16.52 20.84 3.43
N LEU A 158 15.21 21.02 3.38
CA LEU A 158 14.25 19.92 3.40
C LEU A 158 14.40 19.03 2.17
N LEU A 159 14.56 19.61 0.98
CA LEU A 159 14.79 18.86 -0.26
C LEU A 159 16.11 18.09 -0.21
N ALA A 160 17.17 18.69 0.33
CA ALA A 160 18.46 18.03 0.54
C ALA A 160 18.40 16.90 1.58
N LEU A 161 17.63 17.10 2.66
CA LEU A 161 17.44 16.11 3.71
C LEU A 161 16.62 14.92 3.21
N VAL A 162 15.53 15.16 2.49
CA VAL A 162 14.74 14.11 1.84
C VAL A 162 15.58 13.36 0.79
N GLY A 163 16.35 14.08 -0.03
CA GLY A 163 17.27 13.49 -1.00
C GLY A 163 18.32 12.59 -0.35
N SER A 164 18.93 13.05 0.75
CA SER A 164 19.95 12.28 1.48
C SER A 164 19.37 11.08 2.23
N LEU A 165 18.16 11.18 2.80
CA LEU A 165 17.43 10.04 3.38
C LEU A 165 17.10 8.98 2.34
N LEU A 166 16.70 9.39 1.13
CA LEU A 166 16.45 8.46 0.01
C LEU A 166 17.73 7.77 -0.49
N MET A 167 18.88 8.43 -0.35
CA MET A 167 20.20 7.85 -0.63
C MET A 167 20.72 6.92 0.48
N MET A 168 20.29 7.13 1.74
CA MET A 168 20.61 6.24 2.86
C MET A 168 19.99 4.86 2.60
N GLY A 169 20.80 4.02 1.95
CA GLY A 169 20.39 2.73 1.44
C GLY A 169 20.01 1.70 2.53
N PRO A 170 19.56 0.52 2.10
CA PRO A 170 18.80 -0.45 2.89
C PRO A 170 19.57 -1.16 4.02
N LYS A 171 20.78 -0.71 4.38
CA LYS A 171 21.68 -1.41 5.32
C LYS A 171 21.05 -1.67 6.70
N TYR A 172 20.04 -0.89 7.11
CA TYR A 172 19.34 -1.02 8.39
C TYR A 172 18.01 -1.79 8.31
N TRP A 173 17.36 -1.82 7.14
CA TRP A 173 16.04 -2.46 6.95
C TRP A 173 16.14 -3.96 6.64
N GLU A 174 17.26 -4.40 6.08
CA GLU A 174 17.48 -5.82 5.77
C GLU A 174 17.67 -6.68 7.01
N ALA A 175 18.28 -6.15 8.08
CA ALA A 175 18.48 -6.91 9.31
C ALA A 175 17.14 -7.35 9.93
N GLU A 176 16.12 -6.50 9.89
CA GLU A 176 14.80 -6.77 10.49
C GLU A 176 13.88 -7.60 9.56
N ALA A 177 14.01 -7.44 8.25
CA ALA A 177 13.29 -8.27 7.28
C ALA A 177 13.87 -9.69 7.15
N ILE A 178 15.19 -9.83 7.27
CA ILE A 178 15.88 -11.13 7.25
C ILE A 178 15.56 -11.93 8.50
N THR A 179 15.48 -11.30 9.68
CA THR A 179 15.09 -11.98 10.93
C THR A 179 13.65 -12.50 10.86
N GLN A 180 12.70 -11.69 10.39
CA GLN A 180 11.30 -12.13 10.22
C GLN A 180 11.13 -13.24 9.18
N ALA A 181 11.82 -13.14 8.03
CA ALA A 181 11.81 -14.19 7.01
C ALA A 181 12.46 -15.48 7.52
N GLY A 182 13.58 -15.36 8.24
CA GLY A 182 14.29 -16.46 8.89
C GLY A 182 13.43 -17.19 9.92
N GLU A 183 12.68 -16.46 10.75
CA GLU A 183 11.79 -17.02 11.76
C GLU A 183 10.65 -17.83 11.12
N SER A 184 10.03 -17.30 10.05
CA SER A 184 8.94 -18.00 9.34
C SER A 184 9.41 -19.29 8.65
N ILE A 185 10.63 -19.29 8.09
CA ILE A 185 11.25 -20.48 7.49
C ILE A 185 11.68 -21.46 8.58
N GLY A 186 12.18 -20.96 9.72
CA GLY A 186 12.49 -21.74 10.91
C GLY A 186 11.29 -22.53 11.40
N LYS A 187 10.14 -21.88 11.60
CA LYS A 187 8.88 -22.53 12.03
C LYS A 187 8.42 -23.63 11.07
N ARG A 188 8.56 -23.42 9.75
CA ARG A 188 8.23 -24.44 8.74
C ARG A 188 9.21 -25.62 8.76
N ARG A 189 10.50 -25.37 8.97
CA ARG A 189 11.53 -26.41 9.10
C ARG A 189 11.32 -27.24 10.37
N GLU A 190 10.96 -26.60 11.48
CA GLU A 190 10.65 -27.27 12.75
C GLU A 190 9.38 -28.15 12.64
N ALA A 191 8.32 -27.64 12.02
CA ALA A 191 7.12 -28.45 11.75
C ALA A 191 7.48 -29.67 10.88
N ALA A 192 8.21 -29.46 9.78
CA ALA A 192 8.68 -30.55 8.92
C ALA A 192 9.60 -31.53 9.66
N HIS A 193 10.43 -31.06 10.60
CA HIS A 193 11.26 -31.91 11.44
C HIS A 193 10.41 -32.82 12.33
N HIS A 194 9.37 -32.29 12.99
CA HIS A 194 8.44 -33.10 13.79
C HIS A 194 7.68 -34.15 12.97
N PHE A 195 7.23 -33.81 11.76
CA PHE A 195 6.62 -34.79 10.85
C PHE A 195 7.61 -35.89 10.47
N ARG A 196 8.86 -35.55 10.15
CA ARG A 196 9.89 -36.52 9.75
C ARG A 196 10.30 -37.45 10.89
N GLN A 197 10.46 -36.90 12.11
CA GLN A 197 10.83 -37.65 13.30
C GLN A 197 9.78 -38.72 13.67
N LYS A 198 8.49 -38.43 13.45
CA LYS A 198 7.40 -39.36 13.84
C LYS A 198 6.97 -40.33 12.74
N TYR A 199 6.97 -39.91 11.47
CA TYR A 199 6.56 -40.76 10.36
C TYR A 199 7.73 -41.43 9.63
N GLY A 200 8.94 -41.38 10.19
CA GLY A 200 10.06 -42.23 9.77
C GLY A 200 10.64 -41.92 8.39
N SER A 201 10.42 -40.72 7.82
CA SER A 201 11.11 -40.37 6.57
C SER A 201 12.56 -40.00 6.90
N VAL A 202 13.49 -40.93 6.72
CA VAL A 202 14.92 -40.76 6.96
C VAL A 202 15.43 -39.46 6.33
N SER A 203 16.08 -38.61 7.14
CA SER A 203 16.70 -37.38 6.68
C SER A 203 17.98 -37.70 5.92
N THR A 204 17.87 -38.02 4.65
CA THR A 204 19.05 -37.95 3.78
C THR A 204 19.35 -36.48 3.52
N PRO A 205 20.54 -35.98 3.91
CA PRO A 205 20.90 -34.59 3.67
C PRO A 205 20.92 -34.30 2.16
N LEU A 206 20.75 -33.04 1.77
CA LEU A 206 20.55 -32.64 0.37
C LEU A 206 21.66 -33.18 -0.57
N HIS A 207 22.90 -33.28 -0.06
CA HIS A 207 24.04 -33.86 -0.75
C HIS A 207 23.95 -35.39 -0.95
N ALA A 208 23.32 -36.14 -0.03
CA ALA A 208 23.10 -37.58 -0.17
C ALA A 208 21.99 -37.94 -1.19
N ARG A 209 21.15 -36.97 -1.57
CA ARG A 209 20.09 -37.14 -2.59
C ARG A 209 20.54 -36.85 -4.02
N ALA A 210 21.71 -36.24 -4.23
CA ALA A 210 22.17 -35.89 -5.57
C ALA A 210 22.31 -37.14 -6.48
N GLY A 211 22.85 -38.24 -5.94
CA GLY A 211 22.99 -39.52 -6.65
C GLY A 211 21.69 -40.34 -6.73
N SER A 212 20.84 -40.30 -5.71
CA SER A 212 19.57 -41.05 -5.72
C SER A 212 18.55 -40.43 -6.68
N ASN A 213 18.48 -39.10 -6.78
CA ASN A 213 17.63 -38.42 -7.77
C ASN A 213 18.05 -38.76 -9.21
N GLN A 214 19.35 -38.91 -9.49
CA GLN A 214 19.82 -39.38 -10.79
C GLN A 214 19.44 -40.85 -11.06
N ARG A 215 19.47 -41.72 -10.04
CA ARG A 215 19.08 -43.14 -10.16
C ARG A 215 17.56 -43.33 -10.30
N ILE A 216 16.77 -42.52 -9.60
CA ILE A 216 15.31 -42.45 -9.72
C ILE A 216 14.92 -41.93 -11.11
N ASN A 217 15.60 -40.89 -11.63
CA ASN A 217 15.36 -40.40 -12.99
C ASN A 217 15.78 -41.38 -14.10
N ARG A 218 16.70 -42.32 -13.83
CA ARG A 218 17.14 -43.35 -14.80
C ARG A 218 16.28 -44.60 -14.82
N SER A 219 15.57 -44.93 -13.74
CA SER A 219 14.82 -46.19 -13.65
C SER A 219 13.34 -45.98 -13.95
N ARG A 220 12.85 -46.61 -15.03
CA ARG A 220 11.44 -46.54 -15.45
C ARG A 220 10.46 -47.08 -14.39
N LEU A 221 10.91 -48.00 -13.54
CA LEU A 221 10.11 -48.56 -12.44
C LEU A 221 9.92 -47.54 -11.31
N LEU A 222 11.00 -46.90 -10.83
CA LEU A 222 10.91 -45.90 -9.75
C LEU A 222 10.28 -44.58 -10.22
N GLN A 223 10.38 -44.23 -11.51
CA GLN A 223 9.60 -43.13 -12.11
C GLN A 223 8.09 -43.40 -12.12
N ARG A 224 7.68 -44.66 -12.18
CA ARG A 224 6.26 -45.06 -12.13
C ARG A 224 5.73 -44.92 -10.70
N ASP A 225 6.55 -45.29 -9.71
CA ASP A 225 6.22 -45.13 -8.29
C ASP A 225 6.33 -43.68 -7.80
N SER A 226 7.24 -42.87 -8.36
CA SER A 226 7.31 -41.44 -8.03
C SER A 226 6.09 -40.64 -8.49
N ARG A 227 5.24 -41.23 -9.34
CA ARG A 227 3.95 -40.69 -9.77
C ARG A 227 2.77 -41.26 -8.96
N LEU A 228 3.00 -42.21 -8.06
CA LEU A 228 2.02 -42.64 -7.06
C LEU A 228 1.92 -41.56 -5.97
N HIS A 229 1.36 -40.43 -6.34
CA HIS A 229 0.83 -39.49 -5.37
C HIS A 229 -0.60 -39.93 -5.07
N MET A 230 -0.99 -39.96 -3.79
CA MET A 230 -2.38 -40.17 -3.41
C MET A 230 -3.23 -39.06 -4.06
N GLY A 231 -3.97 -39.43 -5.09
CA GLY A 231 -4.91 -38.53 -5.74
C GLY A 231 -6.01 -38.15 -4.75
N ARG A 232 -6.22 -36.86 -4.53
CA ARG A 232 -7.44 -36.36 -3.88
C ARG A 232 -8.61 -36.64 -4.82
N GLY A 233 -9.24 -37.80 -4.66
CA GLY A 233 -10.51 -38.10 -5.31
C GLY A 233 -11.59 -37.14 -4.83
N ALA A 234 -12.27 -36.48 -5.77
CA ALA A 234 -13.29 -35.45 -5.51
C ALA A 234 -14.63 -36.00 -5.00
N GLY A 235 -14.72 -37.25 -4.52
CA GLY A 235 -15.96 -37.84 -4.06
C GLY A 235 -15.70 -38.82 -2.90
N LYS A 236 -16.28 -38.51 -1.73
CA LYS A 236 -16.55 -39.39 -0.56
C LYS A 236 -15.73 -40.70 -0.45
N GLY A 237 -14.41 -40.61 -0.58
CA GLY A 237 -13.49 -41.70 -0.27
C GLY A 237 -13.14 -41.68 1.22
N ILE A 238 -12.88 -42.85 1.79
CA ILE A 238 -12.40 -43.04 3.17
C ILE A 238 -11.33 -41.98 3.47
N LYS A 239 -11.68 -40.99 4.29
CA LYS A 239 -10.73 -39.97 4.74
C LYS A 239 -9.82 -40.63 5.76
N VAL A 240 -8.69 -41.16 5.29
CA VAL A 240 -7.60 -41.57 6.18
C VAL A 240 -7.01 -40.28 6.74
N TYR A 241 -7.51 -39.86 7.90
CA TYR A 241 -6.94 -38.73 8.60
C TYR A 241 -5.58 -39.12 9.14
N ALA A 242 -4.56 -38.34 8.82
CA ALA A 242 -3.24 -38.55 9.42
C ALA A 242 -3.34 -38.18 10.90
N THR A 243 -2.69 -38.96 11.76
CA THR A 243 -2.52 -38.56 13.16
C THR A 243 -1.78 -37.22 13.21
N CYS A 244 -2.05 -36.39 14.21
CA CYS A 244 -1.30 -35.15 14.38
C CYS A 244 0.08 -35.46 14.99
N PRO A 245 1.20 -35.05 14.36
CA PRO A 245 2.55 -35.34 14.86
C PRO A 245 2.85 -34.64 16.19
N PHE A 246 2.15 -33.55 16.49
CA PHE A 246 2.39 -32.77 17.71
C PHE A 246 1.80 -33.42 18.96
N CYS A 247 0.70 -34.15 18.83
CA CYS A 247 -0.02 -34.75 19.98
C CYS A 247 -0.23 -36.26 19.90
N ASN A 248 0.34 -36.96 18.90
CA ASN A 248 0.23 -38.42 18.77
C ASN A 248 -1.22 -38.94 18.77
N GLY A 249 -2.18 -38.17 18.26
CA GLY A 249 -3.60 -38.56 18.33
C GLY A 249 -4.33 -38.15 19.61
N GLY A 250 -3.62 -37.63 20.63
CA GLY A 250 -4.22 -37.19 21.90
C GLY A 250 -4.96 -35.84 21.84
N GLY A 251 -4.85 -35.10 20.73
CA GLY A 251 -5.46 -33.77 20.58
C GLY A 251 -4.59 -32.65 21.16
N CYS A 252 -4.35 -31.61 20.38
CA CYS A 252 -3.73 -30.37 20.84
C CYS A 252 -4.28 -29.18 20.05
N GLU A 253 -3.96 -27.96 20.51
CA GLU A 253 -4.36 -26.72 19.84
C GLU A 253 -3.96 -26.68 18.36
N LYS A 254 -2.79 -27.25 18.00
CA LYS A 254 -2.31 -27.32 16.61
C LYS A 254 -3.17 -28.18 15.68
N CYS A 255 -4.01 -29.06 16.22
CA CYS A 255 -4.96 -29.88 15.45
C CYS A 255 -6.39 -29.68 15.96
N ASP A 256 -6.72 -28.51 16.51
CA ASP A 256 -8.07 -28.18 16.98
C ASP A 256 -8.64 -29.24 17.93
N PHE A 257 -7.78 -29.79 18.80
CA PHE A 257 -8.07 -30.84 19.77
C PHE A 257 -8.58 -32.18 19.19
N LYS A 258 -8.58 -32.36 17.87
CA LYS A 258 -9.09 -33.58 17.18
C LYS A 258 -8.12 -34.74 17.13
N GLY A 259 -6.84 -34.52 17.44
CA GLY A 259 -5.77 -35.52 17.34
C GLY A 259 -5.40 -35.91 15.90
N THR A 260 -6.07 -35.35 14.90
CA THR A 260 -5.99 -35.72 13.49
C THR A 260 -5.95 -34.47 12.60
N LEU A 261 -5.36 -34.60 11.40
CA LEU A 261 -5.18 -33.54 10.39
C LEU A 261 -5.96 -33.82 9.10
#